data_AF-A0A349B1Y8-F1
#
_entry.id   AF-A0A349B1Y8-F1
#
_cell.length_a   1.000
_cell.length_b   1.000
_cell.length_c   1.000
_cell.angle_alpha   90.00
_cell.angle_beta   90.00
_cell.angle_gamma   90.00
#
_symmetry.space_group_name_H-M   'P 1'
#
loop_
_entity.id
_entity.type
_entity.pdbx_description
1 polymer ?
#
loop_
_entity_poly.entity_id
_entity_poly.type
_entity_poly.pdbx_seq_one_letter_code
_entity_poly.pdbx_strand_id
1 'polypeptide(L)'
;MRVLRVQLDDGHLVDLHPAVSVVSGLSDPQRTTLRQAFDAVASGLEPTVPALIEAHGLLLDATQADLDLLEVAGNPVGAVVTGATVDGDLPDDAATRLRTAERDVALLSSDRWEACDELARAEIAAARPSHGAMRARAAALRAGIARHEATDAEPLRTALDEVRDRRRTGAPAGTGELVAALRGVGIDVADLGLPVGELVRLAEDWLEERRIDVGWAVGAGVELAAIEAALAFPEPPSDGPGHDLDVLRARASRATAAHADAVVRLDALRAERTRRDGDRPSGQDLGEHLAARLDAHRPSRLAGAVPLLLDGALDHLDGADVASLLDRLAGAAGAVQVVVVAEHPAAGAWTR
;
A
#
# COMPACT_ATOMS: atom_id res chain seq x y z
N MET A 1 1.90 -18.67 -10.18
CA MET A 1 2.86 -19.57 -9.54
C MET A 1 2.27 -19.97 -8.20
N ARG A 2 2.61 -21.14 -7.66
CA ARG A 2 2.16 -21.58 -6.34
C ARG A 2 3.31 -22.25 -5.64
N VAL A 3 3.45 -22.07 -4.33
CA VAL A 3 4.41 -22.84 -3.52
C VAL A 3 3.67 -24.04 -2.97
N LEU A 4 4.03 -25.24 -3.41
CA LEU A 4 3.35 -26.48 -3.01
C LEU A 4 4.00 -27.15 -1.80
N ARG A 5 5.29 -26.89 -1.58
CA ARG A 5 6.04 -27.49 -0.48
C ARG A 5 7.18 -26.60 -0.06
N VAL A 6 7.43 -26.53 1.25
CA VAL A 6 8.63 -25.93 1.83
C VAL A 6 9.21 -26.91 2.85
N GLN A 7 10.51 -27.17 2.78
CA GLN A 7 11.23 -27.98 3.77
C GLN A 7 11.97 -27.06 4.74
N LEU A 8 11.56 -27.02 6.01
CA LEU A 8 12.15 -26.15 7.03
C LEU A 8 13.50 -26.70 7.54
N ASP A 9 14.23 -25.90 8.32
CA ASP A 9 15.62 -26.17 8.73
C ASP A 9 15.83 -27.45 9.54
N ASP A 10 14.80 -27.92 10.25
CA ASP A 10 14.79 -29.18 11.01
C ASP A 10 14.37 -30.40 10.17
N GLY A 11 14.21 -30.21 8.86
CA GLY A 11 13.70 -31.21 7.93
C GLY A 11 12.18 -31.36 7.97
N HIS A 12 11.46 -30.55 8.76
CA HIS A 12 10.00 -30.53 8.76
C HIS A 12 9.47 -30.08 7.40
N LEU A 13 8.52 -30.82 6.85
CA LEU A 13 8.01 -30.59 5.50
C LEU A 13 6.58 -30.05 5.60
N VAL A 14 6.38 -28.85 5.05
CA VAL A 14 5.09 -28.16 4.99
C VAL A 14 4.53 -28.34 3.57
N ASP A 15 3.57 -29.25 3.41
CA ASP A 15 2.81 -29.40 2.19
C ASP A 15 1.67 -28.37 2.16
N LEU A 16 1.52 -27.68 1.03
CA LEU A 16 0.59 -26.58 0.85
C LEU A 16 -0.41 -26.92 -0.26
N HIS A 17 -1.68 -26.68 0.03
CA HIS A 17 -2.73 -26.79 -0.96
C HIS A 17 -2.59 -25.68 -2.02
N PRO A 18 -2.86 -25.96 -3.30
CA PRO A 18 -2.75 -24.98 -4.39
C PRO A 18 -3.69 -23.76 -4.26
N ALA A 19 -4.74 -23.88 -3.44
CA ALA A 19 -5.75 -22.85 -3.21
C ALA A 19 -5.56 -22.14 -1.87
N VAL A 20 -6.04 -22.74 -0.77
CA VAL A 20 -5.88 -22.19 0.60
C VAL A 20 -5.26 -23.22 1.51
N SER A 21 -4.26 -22.82 2.29
CA SER A 21 -3.68 -23.64 3.36
C SER A 21 -3.77 -22.89 4.69
N VAL A 22 -4.13 -23.59 5.77
CA VAL A 22 -3.95 -23.07 7.13
C VAL A 22 -2.90 -23.93 7.82
N VAL A 23 -1.84 -23.30 8.30
CA VAL A 23 -0.69 -23.93 8.94
C VAL A 23 -0.64 -23.46 10.40
N SER A 24 -0.58 -24.41 11.33
CA SER A 24 -0.57 -24.17 12.77
C SER A 24 0.48 -25.03 13.46
N GLY A 25 0.89 -24.67 14.67
CA GLY A 25 1.84 -25.44 15.46
C GLY A 25 3.29 -25.32 15.00
N LEU A 26 3.61 -24.31 14.19
CA LEU A 26 4.99 -23.97 13.85
C LEU A 26 5.63 -23.18 15.01
N SER A 27 6.87 -23.51 15.33
CA SER A 27 7.69 -22.67 16.20
C SER A 27 8.06 -21.34 15.53
N ASP A 28 8.45 -20.32 16.29
CA ASP A 28 8.80 -19.01 15.72
C ASP A 28 9.98 -19.04 14.73
N PRO A 29 11.03 -19.87 14.93
CA PRO A 29 12.05 -20.08 13.91
C PRO A 29 11.47 -20.67 12.62
N GLN A 30 10.62 -21.68 12.73
CA GLN A 30 9.95 -22.32 11.58
C GLN A 30 9.05 -21.34 10.82
N ARG A 31 8.27 -20.51 11.53
CA ARG A 31 7.47 -19.43 10.93
C ARG A 31 8.34 -18.43 10.17
N THR A 32 9.46 -18.03 10.78
CA THR A 32 10.42 -17.11 10.17
C THR A 32 11.02 -17.68 8.88
N THR A 33 11.45 -18.95 8.90
CA THR A 33 12.00 -19.65 7.73
C THR A 33 10.95 -19.79 6.62
N LEU A 34 9.71 -20.14 6.96
CA LEU A 34 8.61 -20.22 5.99
C LEU A 34 8.35 -18.86 5.33
N ARG A 35 8.29 -17.78 6.13
CA ARG A 35 8.11 -16.41 5.63
C ARG A 35 9.22 -16.00 4.67
N GLN A 36 10.47 -16.22 5.05
CA GLN A 36 11.63 -15.91 4.22
C GLN A 36 11.61 -16.68 2.90
N ALA A 37 11.16 -17.93 2.90
CA ALA A 37 11.01 -18.70 1.66
C ALA A 37 9.97 -18.08 0.71
N PHE A 38 8.83 -17.64 1.23
CA PHE A 38 7.79 -16.97 0.43
C PHE A 38 8.25 -15.62 -0.11
N ASP A 39 8.91 -14.80 0.72
CA ASP A 39 9.45 -13.51 0.30
C ASP A 39 10.53 -13.68 -0.79
N ALA A 40 11.41 -14.68 -0.65
CA ALA A 40 12.42 -14.99 -1.64
C ALA A 40 11.78 -15.39 -2.98
N VAL A 41 10.86 -16.37 -2.96
CA VAL A 41 10.15 -16.82 -4.16
C VAL A 41 9.37 -15.67 -4.82
N ALA A 42 8.66 -14.85 -4.04
CA ALA A 42 7.92 -13.70 -4.54
C ALA A 42 8.81 -12.61 -5.15
N SER A 43 10.07 -12.53 -4.70
CA SER A 43 11.09 -11.62 -5.22
C SER A 43 11.88 -12.21 -6.39
N GLY A 44 11.61 -13.46 -6.78
CA GLY A 44 12.40 -14.19 -7.77
C GLY A 44 13.81 -14.56 -7.32
N LEU A 45 14.00 -14.74 -6.00
CA LEU A 45 15.25 -15.15 -5.39
C LEU A 45 15.14 -16.58 -4.88
N GLU A 46 16.22 -17.35 -5.04
CA GLU A 46 16.31 -18.69 -4.46
C GLU A 46 16.16 -18.64 -2.92
N PRO A 47 15.18 -19.36 -2.34
CA PRO A 47 15.02 -19.44 -0.90
C PRO A 47 16.20 -20.20 -0.27
N THR A 48 16.54 -19.88 0.99
CA THR A 48 17.61 -20.56 1.73
C THR A 48 17.27 -22.01 2.08
N VAL A 49 16.01 -22.39 1.91
CA VAL A 49 15.49 -23.72 2.17
C VAL A 49 14.83 -24.30 0.91
N PRO A 50 14.85 -25.64 0.72
CA PRO A 50 14.21 -26.25 -0.44
C PRO A 50 12.71 -25.93 -0.49
N ALA A 51 12.24 -25.48 -1.65
CA ALA A 51 10.83 -25.27 -1.91
C ALA A 51 10.46 -25.82 -3.29
N LEU A 52 9.25 -26.38 -3.40
CA LEU A 52 8.65 -26.85 -4.65
C LEU A 52 7.58 -25.86 -5.09
N ILE A 53 7.65 -25.41 -6.33
CA ILE A 53 6.68 -24.50 -6.93
C ILE A 53 5.93 -25.14 -8.10
N GLU A 54 4.71 -24.70 -8.32
CA GLU A 54 3.90 -24.98 -9.50
C GLU A 54 3.76 -23.71 -10.35
N ALA A 55 4.14 -23.79 -11.62
CA ALA A 55 3.91 -22.73 -12.59
C ALA A 55 3.32 -23.33 -13.87
N HIS A 56 2.10 -22.92 -14.22
CA HIS A 56 1.40 -23.40 -15.42
C HIS A 56 1.30 -24.93 -15.52
N GLY A 57 1.13 -25.61 -14.38
CA GLY A 57 1.07 -27.08 -14.28
C GLY A 57 2.43 -27.79 -14.31
N LEU A 58 3.55 -27.05 -14.40
CA LEU A 58 4.89 -27.58 -14.23
C LEU A 58 5.31 -27.52 -12.76
N LEU A 59 5.90 -28.60 -12.27
CA LEU A 59 6.51 -28.68 -10.95
C LEU A 59 8.00 -28.38 -11.09
N LEU A 60 8.47 -27.38 -10.37
CA LEU A 60 9.85 -26.91 -10.41
C LEU A 60 10.37 -26.79 -8.98
N ASP A 61 11.65 -27.07 -8.79
CA ASP A 61 12.32 -26.67 -7.56
C ASP A 61 12.51 -25.14 -7.60
N ALA A 62 12.44 -24.47 -6.45
CA ALA A 62 12.59 -23.01 -6.38
C ALA A 62 14.06 -22.55 -6.54
N THR A 63 14.83 -23.19 -7.41
CA THR A 63 16.23 -22.81 -7.68
C THR A 63 16.29 -21.46 -8.40
N GLN A 64 17.41 -20.74 -8.31
CA GLN A 64 17.54 -19.46 -9.03
C GLN A 64 17.31 -19.62 -10.54
N ALA A 65 17.78 -20.72 -11.14
CA ALA A 65 17.62 -20.98 -12.57
C ALA A 65 16.15 -21.15 -12.97
N ASP A 66 15.36 -21.84 -12.15
CA ASP A 66 13.92 -22.04 -12.41
C ASP A 66 13.12 -20.75 -12.16
N LEU A 67 13.50 -19.96 -11.15
CA LEU A 67 12.86 -18.66 -10.88
C LEU A 67 13.18 -17.61 -11.96
N ASP A 68 14.39 -17.62 -12.50
CA ASP A 68 14.80 -16.77 -13.63
C ASP A 68 14.00 -17.13 -14.90
N LEU A 69 13.78 -18.42 -15.15
CA LEU A 69 12.96 -18.90 -16.27
C LEU A 69 11.51 -18.39 -16.20
N LEU A 70 10.99 -18.20 -14.99
CA LEU A 70 9.64 -17.69 -14.74
C LEU A 70 9.56 -16.15 -14.73
N GLU A 71 10.68 -15.44 -14.90
CA GLU A 71 10.79 -13.97 -14.86
C GLU A 71 10.14 -13.33 -13.60
N VAL A 72 10.16 -14.03 -12.45
CA VAL A 72 9.43 -13.58 -11.23
C VAL A 72 9.96 -12.23 -10.73
N ALA A 73 11.27 -12.01 -10.82
CA ALA A 73 11.93 -10.77 -10.41
C ALA A 73 11.45 -9.52 -11.19
N GLY A 74 10.78 -9.71 -12.34
CA GLY A 74 10.21 -8.60 -13.12
C GLY A 74 8.98 -7.97 -12.47
N ASN A 75 8.31 -8.68 -11.55
CA ASN A 75 7.07 -8.24 -10.91
C ASN A 75 7.06 -8.61 -9.41
N PRO A 76 7.96 -8.03 -8.59
CA PRO A 76 7.97 -8.30 -7.17
C PRO A 76 6.67 -7.78 -6.55
N VAL A 77 5.91 -8.67 -5.91
CA VAL A 77 4.76 -8.28 -5.11
C VAL A 77 4.99 -8.77 -3.70
N GLY A 78 4.75 -7.90 -2.71
CA GLY A 78 4.86 -8.26 -1.30
C GLY A 78 3.90 -9.41 -0.98
N ALA A 79 4.43 -10.62 -0.85
CA ALA A 79 3.66 -11.84 -0.64
C ALA A 79 3.21 -12.01 0.80
N VAL A 80 3.86 -11.36 1.76
CA VAL A 80 3.61 -11.56 3.18
C VAL A 80 2.81 -10.40 3.75
N VAL A 81 1.70 -10.74 4.41
CA VAL A 81 0.92 -9.86 5.28
C VAL A 81 1.05 -10.40 6.69
N THR A 82 1.58 -9.56 7.58
CA THR A 82 1.73 -9.89 9.02
C THR A 82 0.63 -9.24 9.85
N GLY A 83 0.37 -9.75 11.07
CA GLY A 83 -0.53 -9.07 12.03
C GLY A 83 -0.19 -7.58 12.24
N ALA A 84 1.11 -7.26 12.33
CA ALA A 84 1.59 -5.88 12.49
C ALA A 84 1.25 -4.94 11.32
N THR A 85 0.99 -5.48 10.12
CA THR A 85 0.58 -4.71 8.94
C THR A 85 -0.93 -4.50 8.85
N VAL A 86 -1.71 -5.28 9.58
CA VAL A 86 -3.18 -5.30 9.57
C VAL A 86 -3.74 -4.38 10.65
N ASP A 87 -3.02 -4.21 11.77
CA ASP A 87 -3.45 -3.41 12.92
C ASP A 87 -3.72 -1.92 12.66
N GLY A 88 -3.66 -1.44 11.42
CA GLY A 88 -3.97 -0.06 11.03
C GLY A 88 -5.44 0.30 11.08
N ASP A 89 -5.97 0.67 12.25
CA ASP A 89 -7.24 1.41 12.30
C ASP A 89 -7.10 2.76 11.59
N LEU A 90 -7.85 2.91 10.52
CA LEU A 90 -8.05 4.17 9.85
C LEU A 90 -9.28 4.84 10.48
N PRO A 91 -9.23 6.16 10.80
CA PRO A 91 -10.43 6.85 11.24
C PRO A 91 -11.57 6.67 10.22
N ASP A 92 -12.83 6.63 10.67
CA ASP A 92 -14.01 6.27 9.86
C ASP A 92 -14.09 6.98 8.50
N ASP A 93 -13.60 8.22 8.44
CA ASP A 93 -13.54 9.03 7.23
C ASP A 93 -12.42 8.58 6.28
N ALA A 94 -11.27 8.15 6.79
CA ALA A 94 -10.19 7.55 6.04
C ALA A 94 -10.51 6.11 5.61
N ALA A 95 -11.20 5.33 6.45
CA ALA A 95 -11.72 4.00 6.08
C ALA A 95 -12.80 4.13 4.99
N THR A 96 -13.69 5.12 5.08
CA THR A 96 -14.69 5.40 4.04
C THR A 96 -14.04 5.88 2.74
N ARG A 97 -13.00 6.73 2.82
CA ARG A 97 -12.23 7.16 1.64
C ARG A 97 -11.43 6.02 1.01
N LEU A 98 -10.85 5.14 1.82
CA LEU A 98 -10.13 3.96 1.34
C LEU A 98 -11.10 2.97 0.68
N ARG A 99 -12.20 2.62 1.34
CA ARG A 99 -13.29 1.81 0.75
C ARG A 99 -13.84 2.42 -0.54
N THR A 100 -13.97 3.74 -0.61
CA THR A 100 -14.41 4.44 -1.81
C THR A 100 -13.34 4.36 -2.91
N ALA A 101 -12.07 4.58 -2.58
CA ALA A 101 -10.96 4.46 -3.53
C ALA A 101 -10.77 3.02 -4.03
N GLU A 102 -10.89 2.02 -3.16
CA GLU A 102 -10.82 0.60 -3.48
C GLU A 102 -12.02 0.16 -4.32
N ARG A 103 -13.23 0.64 -3.98
CA ARG A 103 -14.44 0.40 -4.77
C ARG A 103 -14.39 1.11 -6.12
N ASP A 104 -13.82 2.31 -6.19
CA ASP A 104 -13.59 3.02 -7.45
C ASP A 104 -12.55 2.27 -8.29
N VAL A 105 -11.49 1.72 -7.69
CA VAL A 105 -10.52 0.84 -8.36
C VAL A 105 -11.16 -0.48 -8.84
N ALA A 106 -12.07 -1.07 -8.05
CA ALA A 106 -12.80 -2.30 -8.38
C ALA A 106 -13.86 -2.09 -9.49
N LEU A 107 -14.61 -0.98 -9.44
CA LEU A 107 -15.56 -0.57 -10.49
C LEU A 107 -14.84 -0.20 -11.78
N LEU A 108 -13.66 0.42 -11.67
CA LEU A 108 -12.79 0.68 -12.80
C LEU A 108 -12.24 -0.61 -13.40
N SER A 109 -12.11 -1.73 -12.69
CA SER A 109 -11.44 -2.95 -13.19
C SER A 109 -12.36 -4.01 -13.80
N SER A 110 -13.67 -3.97 -13.55
CA SER A 110 -14.65 -4.95 -14.10
C SER A 110 -14.97 -4.76 -15.59
N ASP A 111 -15.14 -3.51 -16.06
CA ASP A 111 -15.44 -3.20 -17.48
C ASP A 111 -14.16 -2.82 -18.27
N ARG A 112 -13.03 -2.70 -17.57
CA ARG A 112 -11.74 -2.32 -18.16
C ARG A 112 -11.07 -3.44 -18.92
N TRP A 113 -11.29 -4.73 -18.71
CA TRP A 113 -10.27 -5.71 -19.17
C TRP A 113 -10.20 -5.90 -20.70
N GLU A 114 -11.34 -5.93 -21.40
CA GLU A 114 -11.37 -5.91 -22.87
C GLU A 114 -11.00 -4.52 -23.43
N ALA A 115 -11.44 -3.46 -22.74
CA ALA A 115 -11.10 -2.10 -23.09
C ALA A 115 -9.62 -1.75 -22.81
N CYS A 116 -8.96 -2.36 -21.82
CA CYS A 116 -7.60 -2.08 -21.38
C CYS A 116 -6.58 -2.84 -22.20
N ASP A 117 -6.90 -3.98 -22.80
CA ASP A 117 -5.95 -4.64 -23.69
C ASP A 117 -5.91 -3.95 -25.06
N GLU A 118 -7.05 -3.41 -25.53
CA GLU A 118 -7.11 -2.50 -26.68
C GLU A 118 -6.62 -1.07 -26.34
N LEU A 119 -6.95 -0.53 -25.17
CA LEU A 119 -6.47 0.78 -24.69
C LEU A 119 -5.00 0.71 -24.29
N ALA A 120 -4.45 -0.39 -23.78
CA ALA A 120 -3.01 -0.54 -23.54
C ALA A 120 -2.25 -0.72 -24.84
N ARG A 121 -2.81 -1.38 -25.87
CA ARG A 121 -2.22 -1.36 -27.22
C ARG A 121 -2.30 0.03 -27.85
N ALA A 122 -3.39 0.76 -27.64
CA ALA A 122 -3.57 2.14 -28.11
C ALA A 122 -2.77 3.17 -27.28
N GLU A 123 -2.57 2.96 -25.99
CA GLU A 123 -1.77 3.77 -25.05
C GLU A 123 -0.30 3.42 -25.14
N ILE A 124 0.13 2.18 -25.41
CA ILE A 124 1.54 1.93 -25.75
C ILE A 124 1.89 2.62 -27.07
N ALA A 125 0.91 2.76 -27.98
CA ALA A 125 1.03 3.56 -29.20
C ALA A 125 0.87 5.09 -28.99
N ALA A 126 0.10 5.54 -27.99
CA ALA A 126 -0.21 6.96 -27.72
C ALA A 126 0.48 7.59 -26.50
N ALA A 127 1.00 6.77 -25.58
CA ALA A 127 1.61 7.08 -24.30
C ALA A 127 3.10 6.67 -24.30
N ARG A 128 3.83 7.10 -25.33
CA ARG A 128 5.02 7.89 -25.01
C ARG A 128 4.50 9.25 -24.54
N PRO A 129 4.25 9.50 -23.24
CA PRO A 129 4.12 10.87 -22.80
C PRO A 129 5.39 11.56 -23.28
N SER A 130 5.26 12.52 -24.20
CA SER A 130 6.42 13.27 -24.65
C SER A 130 7.11 13.82 -23.41
N HIS A 131 8.44 13.89 -23.39
CA HIS A 131 9.15 14.54 -22.30
C HIS A 131 8.56 15.92 -21.95
N GLY A 132 7.89 16.58 -22.90
CA GLY A 132 7.08 17.78 -22.69
C GLY A 132 5.93 17.61 -21.68
N ALA A 133 5.10 16.57 -21.80
CA ALA A 133 3.99 16.32 -20.86
C ALA A 133 4.50 15.99 -19.45
N MET A 134 5.56 15.19 -19.36
CA MET A 134 6.21 14.86 -18.09
C MET A 134 6.82 16.10 -17.42
N ARG A 135 7.50 16.97 -18.19
CA ARG A 135 8.02 18.24 -17.67
C ARG A 135 6.91 19.18 -17.19
N ALA A 136 5.80 19.26 -17.92
CA ALA A 136 4.65 20.07 -17.52
C ALA A 136 4.01 19.57 -16.21
N ARG A 137 3.87 18.25 -16.06
CA ARG A 137 3.38 17.63 -14.81
C ARG A 137 4.33 17.87 -13.65
N ALA A 138 5.63 17.69 -13.84
CA ALA A 138 6.65 17.99 -12.82
C ALA A 138 6.63 19.47 -12.39
N ALA A 139 6.47 20.40 -13.35
CA ALA A 139 6.35 21.82 -13.04
C ALA A 139 5.09 22.14 -12.21
N ALA A 140 3.96 21.51 -12.53
CA ALA A 140 2.72 21.67 -11.78
C ALA A 140 2.83 21.13 -10.34
N LEU A 141 3.46 19.96 -10.15
CA LEU A 141 3.70 19.36 -8.84
C LEU A 141 4.63 20.25 -7.99
N ARG A 142 5.76 20.72 -8.56
CA ARG A 142 6.66 21.67 -7.87
C ARG A 142 5.94 22.94 -7.44
N ALA A 143 5.10 23.50 -8.31
CA ALA A 143 4.34 24.70 -7.97
C ALA A 143 3.31 24.45 -6.85
N GLY A 144 2.71 23.26 -6.80
CA GLY A 144 1.80 22.87 -5.73
C GLY A 144 2.51 22.66 -4.39
N ILE A 145 3.66 21.96 -4.39
CA ILE A 145 4.50 21.78 -3.19
C ILE A 145 4.99 23.14 -2.68
N ALA A 146 5.50 24.01 -3.55
CA ALA A 146 5.97 25.34 -3.15
C ALA A 146 4.86 26.22 -2.54
N ARG A 147 3.62 26.16 -3.08
CA ARG A 147 2.46 26.84 -2.47
C ARG A 147 2.13 26.26 -1.10
N HIS A 148 2.25 24.95 -0.94
CA HIS A 148 2.03 24.30 0.34
C HIS A 148 3.10 24.70 1.35
N GLU A 149 4.38 24.72 0.98
CA GLU A 149 5.49 25.12 1.87
C GLU A 149 5.46 26.61 2.24
N ALA A 150 4.97 27.49 1.35
CA ALA A 150 4.98 28.93 1.57
C ALA A 150 3.97 29.43 2.62
N THR A 151 2.94 28.65 2.97
CA THR A 151 1.95 29.06 3.97
C THR A 151 2.32 28.48 5.33
N ASP A 152 2.94 29.30 6.17
CA ASP A 152 3.38 28.92 7.50
C ASP A 152 2.18 28.71 8.44
N ALA A 153 1.99 27.47 8.90
CA ALA A 153 0.92 27.10 9.82
C ALA A 153 1.31 27.30 11.30
N GLU A 154 2.60 27.52 11.58
CA GLU A 154 3.12 27.56 12.95
C GLU A 154 2.56 28.74 13.78
N PRO A 155 2.45 29.97 13.23
CA PRO A 155 1.81 31.07 13.94
C PRO A 155 0.36 30.77 14.35
N LEU A 156 -0.38 30.02 13.53
CA LEU A 156 -1.76 29.62 13.83
C LEU A 156 -1.80 28.57 14.94
N ARG A 157 -0.90 27.59 14.93
CA ARG A 157 -0.79 26.60 16.01
C ARG A 157 -0.44 27.26 17.35
N THR A 158 0.56 28.14 17.35
CA THR A 158 0.96 28.88 18.56
C THR A 158 -0.20 29.70 19.12
N ALA A 159 -0.90 30.47 18.28
CA ALA A 159 -2.04 31.27 18.71
C ALA A 159 -3.21 30.40 19.24
N LEU A 160 -3.45 29.24 18.63
CA LEU A 160 -4.49 28.30 19.07
C LEU A 160 -4.17 27.71 20.44
N ASP A 161 -2.92 27.31 20.67
CA ASP A 161 -2.47 26.75 21.95
C ASP A 161 -2.51 27.79 23.08
N GLU A 162 -2.11 29.04 22.81
CA GLU A 162 -2.24 30.15 23.76
C GLU A 162 -3.70 30.42 24.15
N VAL A 163 -4.63 30.39 23.20
CA VAL A 163 -6.07 30.53 23.47
C VAL A 163 -6.59 29.38 24.33
N ARG A 164 -6.16 28.15 24.05
CA ARG A 164 -6.51 26.96 24.85
C ARG A 164 -5.98 27.06 26.28
N ASP A 165 -4.73 27.48 26.46
CA ASP A 165 -4.10 27.62 27.78
C ASP A 165 -4.75 28.73 28.63
N ARG A 166 -5.08 29.88 28.03
CA ARG A 166 -5.84 30.93 28.71
C ARG A 166 -7.22 30.43 29.16
N ARG A 167 -7.90 29.65 28.31
CA ARG A 167 -9.20 29.05 28.65
C ARG A 167 -9.11 28.04 29.79
N ARG A 168 -8.06 27.23 29.84
CA ARG A 168 -7.79 26.28 30.94
C ARG A 168 -7.53 27.00 32.26
N THR A 169 -6.85 28.15 32.22
CA THR A 169 -6.49 28.94 33.41
C THR A 169 -7.56 29.93 33.85
N GLY A 170 -8.66 30.07 33.10
CA GLY A 170 -9.72 31.04 33.35
C GLY A 170 -9.32 32.50 33.05
N ALA A 171 -8.17 32.71 32.42
CA ALA A 171 -7.75 34.02 31.95
C ALA A 171 -8.59 34.43 30.73
N PRO A 172 -8.89 35.74 30.56
CA PRO A 172 -9.58 36.21 29.36
C PRO A 172 -8.73 35.89 28.12
N ALA A 173 -9.28 35.12 27.18
CA ALA A 173 -8.62 34.79 25.93
C ALA A 173 -8.60 36.04 25.03
N GLY A 174 -7.42 36.59 24.79
CA GLY A 174 -7.23 37.61 23.76
C GLY A 174 -7.49 37.01 22.39
N THR A 175 -8.51 37.47 21.69
CA THR A 175 -8.86 37.00 20.33
C THR A 175 -7.97 37.59 19.24
N GLY A 176 -7.23 38.67 19.55
CA GLY A 176 -6.44 39.41 18.57
C GLY A 176 -5.33 38.58 17.92
N GLU A 177 -4.64 37.74 18.70
CA GLU A 177 -3.55 36.86 18.21
C GLU A 177 -4.09 35.78 17.28
N LEU A 178 -5.20 35.12 17.65
CA LEU A 178 -5.84 34.10 16.81
C LEU A 178 -6.41 34.69 15.51
N VAL A 179 -7.04 35.86 15.57
CA VAL A 179 -7.53 36.58 14.39
C VAL A 179 -6.38 36.99 13.46
N ALA A 180 -5.27 37.48 14.03
CA ALA A 180 -4.08 37.83 13.24
C ALA A 180 -3.47 36.59 12.57
N ALA A 181 -3.41 35.45 13.27
CA ALA A 181 -2.89 34.21 12.73
C ALA A 181 -3.79 33.62 11.63
N LEU A 182 -5.11 33.63 11.81
CA LEU A 182 -6.10 33.23 10.79
C LEU A 182 -5.95 34.09 9.51
N ARG A 183 -5.77 35.41 9.67
CA ARG A 183 -5.49 36.30 8.55
C ARG A 183 -4.14 35.98 7.87
N GLY A 184 -3.13 35.62 8.66
CA GLY A 184 -1.82 35.21 8.16
C GLY A 184 -1.87 33.98 7.24
N VAL A 185 -2.86 33.11 7.44
CA VAL A 185 -3.11 31.95 6.57
C VAL A 185 -4.18 32.20 5.50
N GLY A 186 -4.59 33.45 5.31
CA GLY A 186 -5.52 33.88 4.25
C GLY A 186 -7.01 33.76 4.59
N ILE A 187 -7.37 33.49 5.86
CA ILE A 187 -8.76 33.47 6.30
C ILE A 187 -9.16 34.85 6.81
N ASP A 188 -10.08 35.51 6.11
CA ASP A 188 -10.62 36.79 6.56
C ASP A 188 -11.77 36.60 7.54
N VAL A 189 -11.52 36.92 8.81
CA VAL A 189 -12.49 36.80 9.91
C VAL A 189 -12.90 38.15 10.51
N ALA A 190 -12.36 39.26 9.99
CA ALA A 190 -12.52 40.59 10.60
C ALA A 190 -13.98 41.07 10.65
N ASP A 191 -14.77 40.68 9.65
CA ASP A 191 -16.16 41.14 9.48
C ASP A 191 -17.20 40.16 10.04
N LEU A 192 -16.77 38.98 10.48
CA LEU A 192 -17.69 37.88 10.82
C LEU A 192 -18.22 37.96 12.26
N GLY A 193 -17.58 38.73 13.15
CA GLY A 193 -18.02 38.90 14.54
C GLY A 193 -18.13 37.60 15.34
N LEU A 194 -17.40 36.55 14.94
CA LEU A 194 -17.55 35.21 15.48
C LEU A 194 -17.10 35.13 16.95
N PRO A 195 -17.82 34.37 17.80
CA PRO A 195 -17.36 34.08 19.15
C PRO A 195 -16.05 33.28 19.12
N VAL A 196 -15.25 33.38 20.19
CA VAL A 196 -13.92 32.71 20.29
C VAL A 196 -13.99 31.21 20.01
N GLY A 197 -15.07 30.55 20.43
CA GLY A 197 -15.27 29.12 20.18
C GLY A 197 -15.38 28.77 18.68
N GLU A 198 -15.99 29.65 17.89
CA GLU A 198 -16.09 29.45 16.44
C GLU A 198 -14.78 29.78 15.72
N LEU A 199 -14.03 30.76 16.19
CA LEU A 199 -12.66 31.04 15.68
C LEU A 199 -11.70 29.88 15.96
N VAL A 200 -11.79 29.26 17.14
CA VAL A 200 -11.02 28.06 17.50
C VAL A 200 -11.37 26.91 16.58
N ARG A 201 -12.67 26.64 16.36
CA ARG A 201 -13.11 25.58 15.45
C ARG A 201 -12.64 25.82 14.01
N LEU A 202 -12.73 27.06 13.52
CA LEU A 202 -12.27 27.41 12.19
C LEU A 202 -10.75 27.21 12.02
N ALA A 203 -9.96 27.53 13.05
CA ALA A 203 -8.53 27.27 13.06
C ALA A 203 -8.20 25.77 13.10
N GLU A 204 -8.94 24.98 13.87
CA GLU A 204 -8.81 23.53 13.94
C GLU A 204 -9.17 22.85 12.61
N ASP A 205 -10.30 23.24 12.01
CA ASP A 205 -10.75 22.74 10.71
C ASP A 205 -9.71 23.06 9.61
N TRP A 206 -9.18 24.29 9.60
CA TRP A 206 -8.13 24.66 8.65
C TRP A 206 -6.84 23.87 8.87
N LEU A 207 -6.40 23.68 10.13
CA LEU A 207 -5.20 22.88 10.42
C LEU A 207 -5.38 21.41 10.05
N GLU A 208 -6.59 20.86 10.19
CA GLU A 208 -6.92 19.50 9.77
C GLU A 208 -6.93 19.37 8.25
N GLU A 209 -7.54 20.33 7.53
CA GLU A 209 -7.48 20.41 6.06
C GLU A 209 -6.03 20.54 5.58
N ARG A 210 -5.23 21.38 6.25
CA ARG A 210 -3.79 21.53 6.00
C ARG A 210 -3.02 20.24 6.23
N ARG A 211 -3.40 19.44 7.23
CA ARG A 211 -2.78 18.14 7.53
C ARG A 211 -3.07 17.13 6.42
N ILE A 212 -4.28 17.16 5.87
CA ILE A 212 -4.66 16.38 4.68
C ILE A 212 -3.82 16.84 3.47
N ASP A 213 -3.61 18.14 3.30
CA ASP A 213 -2.75 18.69 2.25
C ASP A 213 -1.27 18.31 2.40
N VAL A 214 -0.75 18.12 3.63
CA VAL A 214 0.60 17.57 3.84
C VAL A 214 0.71 16.15 3.30
N GLY A 215 -0.32 15.32 3.52
CA GLY A 215 -0.41 13.99 2.92
C GLY A 215 -0.41 14.03 1.40
N TRP A 216 -1.13 14.99 0.81
CA TRP A 216 -1.08 15.26 -0.62
C TRP A 216 0.32 15.70 -1.07
N ALA A 217 0.99 16.61 -0.34
CA ALA A 217 2.32 17.11 -0.69
C ALA A 217 3.38 15.99 -0.65
N VAL A 218 3.28 15.06 0.31
CA VAL A 218 4.12 13.86 0.36
C VAL A 218 3.87 12.96 -0.85
N GLY A 219 2.61 12.67 -1.19
CA GLY A 219 2.26 11.89 -2.38
C GLY A 219 2.72 12.56 -3.68
N ALA A 220 2.52 13.87 -3.79
CA ALA A 220 2.97 14.70 -4.91
C ALA A 220 4.51 14.74 -5.02
N GLY A 221 5.23 14.72 -3.89
CA GLY A 221 6.68 14.64 -3.85
C GLY A 221 7.21 13.29 -4.35
N VAL A 222 6.56 12.19 -3.99
CA VAL A 222 6.88 10.84 -4.50
C VAL A 222 6.61 10.77 -6.01
N GLU A 223 5.46 11.27 -6.47
CA GLU A 223 5.13 11.36 -7.90
C GLU A 223 6.16 12.21 -8.66
N LEU A 224 6.54 13.37 -8.11
CA LEU A 224 7.54 14.25 -8.70
C LEU A 224 8.90 13.56 -8.81
N ALA A 225 9.36 12.87 -7.77
CA ALA A 225 10.62 12.13 -7.78
C ALA A 225 10.62 11.03 -8.85
N ALA A 226 9.51 10.32 -9.03
CA ALA A 226 9.36 9.32 -10.09
C ALA A 226 9.43 9.95 -11.49
N ILE A 227 8.75 11.10 -11.70
CA ILE A 227 8.77 11.81 -12.98
C ILE A 227 10.17 12.38 -13.27
N GLU A 228 10.84 12.95 -12.28
CA GLU A 228 12.21 13.47 -12.42
C GLU A 228 13.22 12.37 -12.72
N ALA A 229 13.11 11.22 -12.03
CA ALA A 229 13.93 10.05 -12.32
C ALA A 229 13.71 9.55 -13.75
N ALA A 230 12.47 9.55 -14.24
CA ALA A 230 12.18 9.18 -15.63
C ALA A 230 12.75 10.20 -16.64
N LEU A 231 12.69 11.51 -16.34
CA LEU A 231 13.22 12.59 -17.18
C LEU A 231 14.75 12.69 -17.20
N ALA A 232 15.44 12.16 -16.18
CA ALA A 232 16.90 12.16 -16.10
C ALA A 232 17.58 11.25 -17.14
N PHE A 233 16.82 10.36 -17.78
CA PHE A 233 17.34 9.54 -18.86
C PHE A 233 17.22 10.26 -20.20
N PRO A 234 18.27 10.25 -21.04
CA PRO A 234 18.16 10.78 -22.40
C PRO A 234 17.04 10.04 -23.16
N GLU A 235 16.28 10.78 -23.98
CA GLU A 235 15.34 10.16 -24.93
C GLU A 235 16.13 9.15 -25.76
N PRO A 236 15.63 7.91 -25.92
CA PRO A 236 16.29 6.99 -26.82
C PRO A 236 16.35 7.63 -28.21
N PRO A 237 17.50 7.54 -28.92
CA PRO A 237 17.60 8.05 -30.26
C PRO A 237 16.50 7.41 -31.12
N SER A 238 15.77 8.23 -31.88
CA SER A 238 14.54 7.83 -32.58
C SER A 238 14.73 6.75 -33.65
N ASP A 239 15.98 6.39 -34.00
CA ASP A 239 16.31 5.75 -35.28
C ASP A 239 17.04 4.40 -35.15
N GLY A 240 16.88 3.64 -34.05
CA GLY A 240 17.60 2.37 -33.84
C GLY A 240 16.70 1.16 -33.54
N PRO A 241 16.50 0.20 -34.46
CA PRO A 241 15.75 -1.02 -34.19
C PRO A 241 16.64 -2.05 -33.47
N GLY A 242 16.43 -2.24 -32.16
CA GLY A 242 16.91 -3.45 -31.47
C GLY A 242 17.52 -3.29 -30.07
N HIS A 243 17.83 -2.07 -29.60
CA HIS A 243 18.42 -1.87 -28.26
C HIS A 243 17.44 -1.34 -27.21
N ASP A 244 16.15 -1.26 -27.52
CA ASP A 244 15.16 -0.53 -26.71
C ASP A 244 14.43 -1.41 -25.67
N LEU A 245 14.28 -2.72 -25.91
CA LEU A 245 13.51 -3.60 -25.03
C LEU A 245 14.17 -3.82 -23.66
N ASP A 246 15.48 -4.05 -23.60
CA ASP A 246 16.19 -4.23 -22.33
C ASP A 246 16.24 -2.93 -21.52
N VAL A 247 16.35 -1.78 -22.20
CA VAL A 247 16.32 -0.46 -21.57
C VAL A 247 14.92 -0.14 -21.03
N LEU A 248 13.86 -0.47 -21.77
CA LEU A 248 12.47 -0.33 -21.33
C LEU A 248 12.14 -1.29 -20.19
N ARG A 249 12.61 -2.54 -20.23
CA ARG A 249 12.47 -3.52 -19.15
C ARG A 249 13.19 -3.04 -17.88
N ALA A 250 14.43 -2.56 -18.00
CA ALA A 250 15.17 -1.97 -16.89
C ALA A 250 14.53 -0.67 -16.34
N ARG A 251 13.76 0.07 -17.16
CA ARG A 251 12.96 1.22 -16.71
C ARG A 251 11.72 0.77 -15.94
N ALA A 252 10.98 -0.20 -16.47
CA ALA A 252 9.81 -0.77 -15.82
C ALA A 252 10.17 -1.39 -14.47
N SER A 253 11.20 -2.25 -14.41
CA SER A 253 11.64 -2.87 -13.16
C SER A 253 12.05 -1.85 -12.09
N ARG A 254 12.70 -0.74 -12.48
CA ARG A 254 13.08 0.32 -11.52
C ARG A 254 11.89 1.14 -11.05
N ALA A 255 10.92 1.42 -11.92
CA ALA A 255 9.68 2.09 -11.53
C ALA A 255 8.85 1.21 -10.58
N THR A 256 8.73 -0.09 -10.86
CA THR A 256 8.08 -1.06 -9.99
C THR A 256 8.79 -1.17 -8.64
N ALA A 257 10.12 -1.23 -8.61
CA ALA A 257 10.89 -1.25 -7.37
C ALA A 257 10.71 0.03 -6.53
N ALA A 258 10.70 1.21 -7.18
CA ALA A 258 10.46 2.47 -6.50
C ALA A 258 9.02 2.57 -5.95
N HIS A 259 8.04 2.04 -6.67
CA HIS A 259 6.66 1.95 -6.20
C HIS A 259 6.53 1.00 -5.00
N ALA A 260 7.18 -0.17 -5.06
CA ALA A 260 7.23 -1.11 -3.94
C ALA A 260 7.87 -0.51 -2.69
N ASP A 261 9.01 0.20 -2.80
CA ASP A 261 9.65 0.90 -1.68
C ASP A 261 8.71 1.98 -1.07
N ALA A 262 7.99 2.71 -1.93
CA ALA A 262 7.03 3.71 -1.48
C ALA A 262 5.84 3.10 -0.73
N VAL A 263 5.31 1.96 -1.19
CA VAL A 263 4.24 1.21 -0.50
C VAL A 263 4.73 0.71 0.85
N VAL A 264 5.94 0.13 0.92
CA VAL A 264 6.55 -0.33 2.18
C VAL A 264 6.73 0.82 3.17
N ARG A 265 7.18 2.01 2.72
CA ARG A 265 7.27 3.19 3.59
C ARG A 265 5.91 3.67 4.08
N LEU A 266 4.90 3.66 3.22
CA LEU A 266 3.54 4.03 3.58
C LEU A 266 2.99 3.09 4.65
N ASP A 267 3.23 1.78 4.49
CA ASP A 267 2.82 0.75 5.46
C ASP A 267 3.58 0.89 6.78
N ALA A 268 4.88 1.23 6.76
CA ALA A 268 5.64 1.52 7.97
C ALA A 268 5.12 2.77 8.71
N LEU A 269 4.75 3.83 7.99
CA LEU A 269 4.14 5.04 8.56
C LEU A 269 2.76 4.77 9.16
N ARG A 270 1.97 3.89 8.54
CA ARG A 270 0.69 3.41 9.07
C ARG A 270 0.90 2.65 10.38
N ALA A 271 1.80 1.67 10.38
CA ALA A 271 2.11 0.86 11.57
C ALA A 271 2.68 1.70 12.74
N GLU A 272 3.40 2.79 12.46
CA GLU A 272 3.86 3.73 13.50
C GLU A 272 2.74 4.58 14.08
N ARG A 273 1.75 4.96 13.25
CA ARG A 273 0.59 5.72 13.69
C ARG A 273 -0.35 4.90 14.56
N THR A 274 -0.63 3.67 14.18
CA THR A 274 -1.38 2.71 15.00
C THR A 274 -0.80 2.55 16.40
N ARG A 275 0.53 2.39 16.49
CA ARG A 275 1.23 2.25 17.77
C ARG A 275 1.04 3.47 18.68
N ARG A 276 0.72 4.65 18.13
CA ARG A 276 0.42 5.86 18.91
C ARG A 276 -1.05 5.97 19.31
N ASP A 277 -1.97 5.50 18.47
CA ASP A 277 -3.41 5.75 18.64
C ASP A 277 -4.15 4.62 19.40
N GLY A 278 -3.58 3.41 19.48
CA GLY A 278 -4.00 2.36 20.43
C GLY A 278 -5.31 1.62 20.12
N ASP A 279 -5.88 1.82 18.93
CA ASP A 279 -7.13 1.18 18.47
C ASP A 279 -6.82 -0.11 17.67
N ARG A 280 -7.72 -1.10 17.70
CA ARG A 280 -7.53 -2.43 17.08
C ARG A 280 -8.49 -2.63 15.90
N PRO A 281 -8.00 -3.08 14.72
CA PRO A 281 -8.80 -3.21 13.51
C PRO A 281 -9.93 -4.23 13.68
N SER A 282 -11.07 -3.93 13.06
CA SER A 282 -12.16 -4.89 12.94
C SER A 282 -11.84 -6.00 11.92
N GLY A 283 -12.47 -7.17 12.05
CA GLY A 283 -12.36 -8.23 11.05
C GLY A 283 -12.90 -7.83 9.67
N GLN A 284 -13.77 -6.83 9.61
CA GLN A 284 -14.23 -6.26 8.35
C GLN A 284 -13.11 -5.49 7.64
N ASP A 285 -12.38 -4.63 8.35
CA ASP A 285 -11.34 -3.78 7.75
C ASP A 285 -10.15 -4.62 7.25
N LEU A 286 -9.77 -5.67 8.00
CA LEU A 286 -8.79 -6.65 7.51
C LEU A 286 -9.29 -7.36 6.24
N GLY A 287 -10.57 -7.74 6.20
CA GLY A 287 -11.15 -8.39 5.04
C GLY A 287 -11.16 -7.52 3.79
N GLU A 288 -11.43 -6.22 3.95
CA GLU A 288 -11.36 -5.23 2.87
C GLU A 288 -9.92 -5.03 2.39
N HIS A 289 -8.96 -4.88 3.30
CA HIS A 289 -7.54 -4.77 2.97
C HIS A 289 -7.02 -5.99 2.19
N LEU A 290 -7.36 -7.20 2.61
CA LEU A 290 -6.95 -8.42 1.92
C LEU A 290 -7.61 -8.56 0.56
N ALA A 291 -8.88 -8.16 0.42
CA ALA A 291 -9.55 -8.15 -0.88
C ALA A 291 -8.86 -7.19 -1.85
N ALA A 292 -8.52 -5.98 -1.41
CA ALA A 292 -7.80 -4.99 -2.21
C ALA A 292 -6.41 -5.51 -2.65
N ARG A 293 -5.67 -6.18 -1.75
CA ARG A 293 -4.41 -6.83 -2.12
C ARG A 293 -4.62 -7.95 -3.13
N LEU A 294 -5.57 -8.86 -2.90
CA LEU A 294 -5.86 -9.95 -3.82
C LEU A 294 -6.26 -9.44 -5.22
N ASP A 295 -7.02 -8.36 -5.29
CA ASP A 295 -7.34 -7.70 -6.56
C ASP A 295 -6.11 -7.05 -7.21
N ALA A 296 -5.20 -6.46 -6.43
CA ALA A 296 -3.91 -5.98 -6.95
C ALA A 296 -3.02 -7.11 -7.49
N HIS A 297 -3.19 -8.35 -6.99
CA HIS A 297 -2.50 -9.54 -7.48
C HIS A 297 -3.17 -10.21 -8.70
N ARG A 298 -4.40 -9.84 -9.09
CA ARG A 298 -5.10 -10.44 -10.26
C ARG A 298 -4.49 -10.12 -11.63
N PRO A 299 -3.90 -8.94 -11.92
CA PRO A 299 -3.38 -8.61 -13.25
C PRO A 299 -2.13 -9.42 -13.67
N SER A 300 -1.40 -10.03 -12.72
CA SER A 300 -0.12 -10.71 -12.98
C SER A 300 -0.26 -12.14 -13.54
N ARG A 301 -1.42 -12.50 -14.12
CA ARG A 301 -1.70 -13.84 -14.66
C ARG A 301 -0.70 -14.33 -15.71
N LEU A 302 0.01 -13.44 -16.41
CA LEU A 302 1.02 -13.83 -17.41
C LEU A 302 2.35 -14.31 -16.77
N ALA A 303 2.72 -13.81 -15.59
CA ALA A 303 3.90 -14.29 -14.83
C ALA A 303 3.53 -15.33 -13.76
N GLY A 304 2.23 -15.64 -13.64
CA GLY A 304 1.67 -16.47 -12.59
C GLY A 304 1.49 -15.67 -11.29
N ALA A 305 0.30 -15.79 -10.70
CA ALA A 305 0.01 -15.13 -9.43
C ALA A 305 1.05 -15.47 -8.35
N VAL A 306 1.46 -14.48 -7.57
CA VAL A 306 2.36 -14.65 -6.42
C VAL A 306 1.51 -15.14 -5.25
N PRO A 307 1.93 -16.17 -4.49
CA PRO A 307 1.17 -16.63 -3.34
C PRO A 307 1.14 -15.57 -2.24
N LEU A 308 0.04 -15.50 -1.49
CA LEU A 308 -0.17 -14.59 -0.37
C LEU A 308 -0.04 -15.38 0.95
N LEU A 309 0.91 -15.00 1.81
CA LEU A 309 1.12 -15.55 3.15
C LEU A 309 0.57 -14.58 4.20
N LEU A 310 -0.35 -15.04 5.04
CA LEU A 310 -0.92 -14.32 6.18
C LEU A 310 -0.31 -14.88 7.48
N ASP A 311 0.65 -14.19 8.09
CA ASP A 311 1.37 -14.65 9.29
C ASP A 311 0.93 -13.88 10.54
N GLY A 312 0.18 -14.54 11.42
CA GLY A 312 -0.40 -13.94 12.63
C GLY A 312 -1.48 -12.87 12.35
N ALA A 313 -1.90 -12.72 11.09
CA ALA A 313 -2.89 -11.71 10.70
C ALA A 313 -4.29 -11.91 11.31
N LEU A 314 -4.56 -13.12 11.81
CA LEU A 314 -5.85 -13.52 12.34
C LEU A 314 -5.91 -13.53 13.87
N ASP A 315 -4.78 -13.31 14.55
CA ASP A 315 -4.65 -13.55 16.00
C ASP A 315 -5.49 -12.60 16.86
N HIS A 316 -5.96 -11.49 16.28
CA HIS A 316 -6.75 -10.47 16.97
C HIS A 316 -8.25 -10.51 16.63
N LEU A 317 -8.63 -11.34 15.67
CA LEU A 317 -10.02 -11.47 15.26
C LEU A 317 -10.78 -12.42 16.16
N ASP A 318 -12.10 -12.25 16.23
CA ASP A 318 -12.95 -13.27 16.84
C ASP A 318 -13.14 -14.48 15.93
N GLY A 319 -13.64 -15.58 16.49
CA GLY A 319 -13.80 -16.82 15.74
C GLY A 319 -14.80 -16.76 14.58
N ALA A 320 -15.81 -15.89 14.65
CA ALA A 320 -16.79 -15.75 13.58
C ALA A 320 -16.19 -14.95 12.40
N ASP A 321 -15.43 -13.91 12.72
CA ASP A 321 -14.70 -13.10 11.75
C ASP A 321 -13.63 -13.91 11.02
N VAL A 322 -12.86 -14.73 11.75
CA VAL A 322 -11.87 -15.64 11.15
C VAL A 322 -12.52 -16.59 10.14
N ALA A 323 -13.63 -17.25 10.50
CA ALA A 323 -14.31 -18.17 9.60
C ALA A 323 -14.85 -17.46 8.36
N SER A 324 -15.52 -16.32 8.55
CA SER A 324 -16.06 -15.48 7.47
C SER A 324 -14.96 -14.98 6.52
N LEU A 325 -13.79 -14.64 7.05
CA LEU A 325 -12.65 -14.21 6.25
C LEU A 325 -12.05 -15.37 5.45
N LEU A 326 -11.85 -16.53 6.07
CA LEU A 326 -11.32 -17.71 5.39
C LEU A 326 -12.24 -18.19 4.26
N ASP A 327 -13.56 -18.15 4.44
CA ASP A 327 -14.52 -18.46 3.37
C ASP A 327 -14.41 -17.49 2.18
N ARG A 328 -14.23 -16.20 2.47
CA ARG A 328 -13.99 -15.18 1.43
C ARG A 328 -12.67 -15.41 0.70
N LEU A 329 -11.60 -15.69 1.42
CA LEU A 329 -10.28 -15.99 0.85
C LEU A 329 -10.31 -17.26 -0.01
N ALA A 330 -11.05 -18.29 0.41
CA ALA A 330 -11.25 -19.50 -0.38
C ALA A 330 -12.00 -19.23 -1.69
N GLY A 331 -12.98 -18.33 -1.68
CA GLY A 331 -13.64 -17.86 -2.90
C GLY A 331 -12.69 -17.14 -3.88
N ALA A 332 -11.66 -16.47 -3.37
CA ALA A 332 -10.63 -15.79 -4.17
C ALA A 332 -9.50 -16.72 -4.66
N ALA A 333 -9.41 -17.93 -4.11
CA ALA A 333 -8.27 -18.83 -4.30
C ALA A 333 -8.11 -19.38 -5.74
N GLY A 334 -9.11 -19.17 -6.60
CA GLY A 334 -9.00 -19.42 -8.04
C GLY A 334 -7.99 -18.50 -8.74
N ALA A 335 -7.64 -17.36 -8.13
CA ALA A 335 -6.72 -16.38 -8.68
C ALA A 335 -5.35 -16.35 -7.97
N VAL A 336 -5.31 -16.58 -6.66
CA VAL A 336 -4.11 -16.43 -5.82
C VAL A 336 -4.08 -17.58 -4.82
N GLN A 337 -2.92 -18.21 -4.61
CA GLN A 337 -2.76 -19.15 -3.52
C GLN A 337 -2.66 -18.37 -2.20
N VAL A 338 -3.45 -18.74 -1.20
CA VAL A 338 -3.44 -18.12 0.13
C VAL A 338 -2.93 -19.12 1.16
N VAL A 339 -1.94 -18.72 1.95
CA VAL A 339 -1.38 -19.52 3.05
C VAL A 339 -1.55 -18.73 4.33
N VAL A 340 -2.21 -19.31 5.32
CA VAL A 340 -2.49 -18.66 6.61
C VAL A 340 -1.70 -19.39 7.68
N VAL A 341 -0.81 -18.69 8.36
CA VAL A 341 -0.08 -19.18 9.53
C VAL A 341 -0.73 -18.57 10.76
N ALA A 342 -1.46 -19.39 11.52
CA ALA A 342 -2.21 -18.91 12.68
C ALA A 342 -2.33 -20.02 13.76
N GLU A 343 -2.24 -19.62 15.02
CA GLU A 343 -2.58 -20.49 16.17
C GLU A 343 -4.05 -20.35 16.58
N HIS A 344 -4.85 -19.62 15.79
CA HIS A 344 -6.22 -19.31 16.10
C HIS A 344 -7.12 -20.58 16.04
N PRO A 345 -7.86 -20.95 17.11
CA PRO A 345 -8.65 -22.17 17.15
C PRO A 345 -9.69 -22.29 16.02
N ALA A 346 -10.30 -21.16 15.62
CA ALA A 346 -11.26 -21.13 14.53
C ALA A 346 -10.62 -21.43 13.16
N ALA A 347 -9.36 -21.04 12.94
CA ALA A 347 -8.65 -21.34 11.71
C ALA A 347 -8.37 -22.85 11.59
N GLY A 348 -8.00 -23.50 12.70
CA GLY A 348 -7.84 -24.95 12.76
C GLY A 348 -9.16 -25.76 12.78
N ALA A 349 -10.30 -25.10 13.01
CA ALA A 349 -11.63 -25.70 12.86
C ALA A 349 -12.11 -25.63 11.40
N TRP A 350 -11.76 -24.57 10.68
CA TRP A 350 -12.14 -24.36 9.28
C TRP A 350 -11.55 -25.41 8.32
N THR A 351 -10.41 -26.02 8.67
CA THR A 351 -9.76 -27.05 7.84
C THR A 351 -10.35 -28.46 7.97
N ARG A 352 -11.33 -28.68 8.86
CA ARG A 352 -11.93 -30.00 9.13
C ARG A 352 -13.30 -30.15 8.49
#